data_AF-V5I785-F1
#
_entry.id   AF-V5I785-F1
#
_cell.length_a   1.000
_cell.length_b   1.000
_cell.length_c   1.000
_cell.angle_alpha   90.00
_cell.angle_beta   90.00
_cell.angle_gamma   90.00
#
_symmetry.space_group_name_H-M   'P 1'
#
loop_
_entity.id
_entity.type
_entity.pdbx_description
1 polymer ?
#
loop_
_entity_poly.entity_id
_entity_poly.type
_entity_poly.pdbx_seq_one_letter_code
_entity_poly.pdbx_strand_id
1 'polypeptide(L)'
;MSQEDNRKHVLELMNQKDKIEDEIKQLTSILTQNGVGMNDPLVDPEGYPINSIDVYQVRNARHRIICLQNDHKNIMKQIENGLQGYYSTSSTSNMQVTPMDTDRPEIVVHKTPFA
;
A
#
# COMPACT_ATOMS: atom_id res chain seq x y z
N MET A 1 9.39 -19.94 -17.30
CA MET A 1 9.16 -20.08 -15.85
C MET A 1 7.96 -20.98 -15.68
N SER A 2 8.12 -22.07 -14.92
CA SER A 2 7.03 -23.02 -14.68
C SER A 2 5.99 -22.37 -13.77
N GLN A 3 4.72 -22.77 -13.88
CA GLN A 3 3.63 -22.20 -13.05
C GLN A 3 3.91 -22.31 -11.54
N GLU A 4 4.63 -23.35 -11.14
CA GLU A 4 5.07 -23.58 -9.77
C GLU A 4 6.11 -22.54 -9.31
N ASP A 5 7.00 -22.09 -10.21
CA ASP A 5 7.99 -21.05 -9.92
C ASP A 5 7.30 -19.69 -9.68
N ASN A 6 6.32 -19.34 -10.51
CA ASN A 6 5.53 -18.11 -10.35
C ASN A 6 4.78 -18.10 -9.02
N ARG A 7 4.12 -19.22 -8.68
CA ARG A 7 3.42 -19.37 -7.40
C ARG A 7 4.39 -19.21 -6.23
N LYS A 8 5.52 -19.90 -6.25
CA LYS A 8 6.53 -19.83 -5.18
C LYS A 8 7.08 -18.42 -5.01
N HIS A 9 7.36 -17.73 -6.12
CA HIS A 9 7.84 -16.36 -6.10
C HIS A 9 6.83 -15.38 -5.49
N VAL A 10 5.54 -15.50 -5.85
CA VAL A 10 4.47 -14.68 -5.26
C VAL A 10 4.32 -14.93 -3.76
N LEU A 11 4.42 -16.19 -3.30
CA LEU A 11 4.41 -16.51 -1.87
C LEU A 11 5.59 -15.88 -1.11
N GLU A 12 6.76 -15.87 -1.72
CA GLU A 12 7.94 -15.23 -1.13
C GLU A 12 7.78 -13.71 -1.02
N LEU A 13 7.27 -13.07 -2.07
CA LEU A 13 6.94 -11.64 -2.06
C LEU A 13 5.88 -11.31 -0.99
N MET A 14 4.88 -12.17 -0.78
CA MET A 14 3.89 -11.99 0.29
C MET A 14 4.52 -12.02 1.69
N ASN A 15 5.45 -12.95 1.93
CA ASN A 15 6.17 -13.00 3.21
C ASN A 15 7.07 -11.76 3.41
N GLN A 16 7.73 -11.29 2.34
CA GLN A 16 8.50 -10.04 2.40
C GLN A 16 7.60 -8.82 2.70
N LYS A 17 6.42 -8.75 2.09
CA LYS A 17 5.41 -7.73 2.38
C LYS A 17 5.03 -7.74 3.87
N ASP A 18 4.73 -8.89 4.45
CA ASP A 18 4.36 -9.02 5.87
C ASP A 18 5.48 -8.53 6.79
N LYS A 19 6.73 -8.88 6.49
CA LYS A 19 7.91 -8.40 7.25
C LYS A 19 8.04 -6.88 7.21
N ILE A 20 7.84 -6.27 6.05
CA ILE A 20 7.89 -4.82 5.89
C ILE A 20 6.77 -4.13 6.67
N GLU A 21 5.55 -4.68 6.61
CA GLU A 21 4.42 -4.15 7.36
C GLU A 21 4.66 -4.21 8.87
N ASP A 22 5.27 -5.29 9.36
CA ASP A 22 5.63 -5.40 10.78
C ASP A 22 6.76 -4.45 11.18
N GLU A 23 7.77 -4.24 10.33
CA GLU A 23 8.81 -3.23 10.57
C GLU A 23 8.22 -1.81 10.61
N ILE A 24 7.30 -1.48 9.68
CA ILE A 24 6.59 -0.19 9.68
C ILE A 24 5.80 -0.01 10.97
N LYS A 25 5.08 -1.05 11.45
CA LYS A 25 4.34 -0.98 12.72
C LYS A 25 5.27 -0.71 13.91
N GLN A 26 6.41 -1.40 13.97
CA GLN A 26 7.40 -1.19 15.03
C GLN A 26 7.93 0.25 15.04
N LEU A 27 8.31 0.78 13.87
CA LEU A 27 8.78 2.16 13.75
C LEU A 27 7.69 3.18 14.07
N THR A 28 6.44 2.90 13.69
CA THR A 28 5.29 3.76 14.03
C THR A 28 5.02 3.77 15.53
N SER A 29 5.25 2.66 16.22
CA SER A 29 5.19 2.60 17.68
C SER A 29 6.23 3.53 18.32
N ILE A 30 7.46 3.56 17.80
CA ILE A 30 8.52 4.48 18.26
C ILE A 30 8.09 5.94 18.10
N LEU A 31 7.48 6.29 16.97
CA LEU A 31 6.94 7.64 16.75
C LEU A 31 5.86 7.99 17.78
N THR A 32 4.93 7.07 18.02
CA THR A 32 3.83 7.23 18.98
C THR A 32 4.35 7.37 20.43
N GLN A 33 5.37 6.61 20.80
CA GLN A 33 6.03 6.70 22.11
C GLN A 33 6.68 8.06 22.34
N ASN A 34 7.20 8.69 21.28
CA ASN A 34 7.75 10.04 21.32
C ASN A 34 6.66 11.13 21.20
N GLY A 35 5.37 10.76 21.10
CA GLY A 35 4.26 11.70 21.01
C GLY A 35 4.22 12.47 19.69
N VAL A 36 4.85 11.96 18.64
CA VAL A 36 4.95 12.63 17.34
C VAL A 36 4.44 11.74 16.21
N GLY A 37 3.70 12.32 15.29
CA GLY A 37 3.29 11.70 14.05
C GLY A 37 4.38 11.74 12.98
N MET A 38 4.01 11.37 11.76
CA MET A 38 4.92 11.30 10.62
C MET A 38 5.26 12.68 10.03
N ASN A 39 4.35 13.64 10.16
CA ASN A 39 4.45 14.98 9.56
C ASN A 39 4.56 16.12 10.59
N ASP A 40 4.64 15.79 11.88
CA ASP A 40 4.60 16.78 12.93
C ASP A 40 5.93 17.56 13.03
N PRO A 41 5.88 18.85 13.40
CA PRO A 41 7.09 19.65 13.58
C PRO A 41 7.94 19.09 14.73
N LEU A 42 9.26 19.04 14.51
CA LEU A 42 10.25 18.61 15.52
C LEU A 42 10.95 19.80 16.18
N VAL A 43 10.55 21.01 15.81
CA VAL A 43 11.07 22.26 16.30
C VAL A 43 9.95 23.08 16.90
N ASP A 44 10.30 23.88 17.89
CA ASP A 44 9.41 24.87 18.47
C ASP A 44 9.22 26.08 17.53
N PRO A 45 8.35 27.04 17.88
CA PRO A 45 8.14 28.26 17.10
C PRO A 45 9.36 29.17 16.99
N GLU A 46 10.35 29.03 17.89
CA GLU A 46 11.59 29.81 17.89
C GLU A 46 12.68 29.14 17.03
N GLY A 47 12.46 27.92 16.55
CA GLY A 47 13.34 27.17 15.65
C GLY A 47 14.30 26.21 16.36
N TYR A 48 14.10 25.94 17.65
CA TYR A 48 14.93 25.02 18.43
C TYR A 48 14.30 23.61 18.52
N PRO A 49 15.13 22.55 18.63
CA PRO A 49 14.64 21.20 18.86
C PRO A 49 13.81 21.10 20.13
N ILE A 50 12.67 20.40 20.07
CA ILE A 50 11.81 20.20 21.23
C ILE A 50 12.51 19.24 22.21
N ASN A 51 12.81 19.72 23.42
CA ASN A 51 13.54 18.95 24.44
C ASN A 51 12.86 17.65 24.89
N SER A 52 11.54 17.53 24.74
CA SER A 52 10.79 16.34 25.14
C SER A 52 10.84 15.19 24.12
N ILE A 53 11.43 15.41 22.94
CA ILE A 53 11.42 14.45 21.84
C ILE A 53 12.86 14.11 21.46
N ASP A 54 13.15 12.82 21.26
CA ASP A 54 14.38 12.40 20.62
C ASP A 54 14.28 12.63 19.10
N VAL A 55 14.67 13.83 18.67
CA VAL A 55 14.64 14.26 17.27
C VAL A 55 15.46 13.33 16.37
N TYR A 56 16.55 12.76 16.88
CA TYR A 56 17.39 11.85 16.10
C TYR A 56 16.65 10.54 15.81
N GLN A 57 16.09 9.91 16.84
CA GLN A 57 15.33 8.67 16.70
C GLN A 57 14.10 8.87 15.82
N VAL A 58 13.37 9.96 16.03
CA VAL A 58 12.19 10.29 15.23
C VAL A 58 12.55 10.49 13.76
N ARG A 59 13.61 11.24 13.47
CA ARG A 59 14.04 11.50 12.09
C ARG A 59 14.44 10.20 11.37
N ASN A 60 15.16 9.32 12.06
CA ASN A 60 15.54 8.01 11.52
C ASN A 60 14.33 7.11 11.30
N ALA A 61 13.42 7.03 12.28
CA ALA A 61 12.20 6.26 12.17
C ALA A 61 11.33 6.74 11.00
N ARG A 62 11.15 8.07 10.87
CA ARG A 62 10.45 8.68 9.74
C ARG A 62 11.09 8.31 8.41
N HIS A 63 12.40 8.50 8.28
CA HIS A 63 13.11 8.17 7.06
C HIS A 63 12.94 6.69 6.68
N ARG A 64 13.11 5.79 7.65
CA ARG A 64 12.99 4.36 7.44
C ARG A 64 11.57 3.96 7.04
N ILE A 65 10.54 4.53 7.67
CA ILE A 65 9.13 4.31 7.29
C ILE A 65 8.90 4.71 5.83
N ILE A 66 9.39 5.87 5.38
CA ILE A 66 9.23 6.32 4.00
C ILE A 66 9.87 5.34 3.02
N CYS A 67 11.10 4.90 3.30
CA CYS A 67 11.79 3.90 2.48
C CYS A 67 10.98 2.59 2.41
N LEU A 68 10.57 2.05 3.55
CA LEU A 68 9.80 0.81 3.63
C LEU A 68 8.45 0.92 2.94
N GLN A 69 7.77 2.07 3.00
CA GLN A 69 6.53 2.30 2.27
C GLN A 69 6.73 2.29 0.76
N ASN A 70 7.85 2.81 0.27
CA ASN A 70 8.19 2.75 -1.15
C ASN A 70 8.51 1.31 -1.58
N ASP A 71 9.25 0.58 -0.75
CA ASP A 71 9.56 -0.84 -0.99
C ASP A 71 8.29 -1.71 -0.99
N HIS A 72 7.38 -1.46 -0.04
CA HIS A 72 6.07 -2.13 0.03
C HIS A 72 5.25 -1.91 -1.24
N LYS A 73 5.18 -0.66 -1.74
CA LYS A 73 4.52 -0.34 -3.02
C LYS A 73 5.14 -1.11 -4.19
N ASN A 74 6.46 -1.24 -4.22
CA ASN A 74 7.17 -1.99 -5.26
C ASN A 74 6.84 -3.49 -5.17
N ILE A 75 6.88 -4.07 -3.98
CA ILE A 75 6.54 -5.48 -3.76
C ILE A 75 5.08 -5.77 -4.14
N MET A 76 4.14 -4.88 -3.79
CA MET A 76 2.75 -5.02 -4.21
C MET A 76 2.60 -5.06 -5.72
N LYS A 77 3.32 -4.20 -6.45
CA LYS A 77 3.33 -4.21 -7.92
C LYS A 77 3.93 -5.51 -8.49
N GLN A 78 4.96 -6.05 -7.85
CA GLN A 78 5.56 -7.34 -8.25
C GLN A 78 4.60 -8.51 -8.02
N ILE A 79 3.87 -8.51 -6.89
CA ILE A 79 2.83 -9.50 -6.59
C ILE A 79 1.73 -9.44 -7.64
N GLU A 80 1.24 -8.24 -7.97
CA GLU A 80 0.22 -8.03 -9.00
C GLU A 80 0.66 -8.62 -10.36
N ASN A 81 1.88 -8.27 -10.81
CA ASN A 81 2.43 -8.78 -12.07
C ASN A 81 2.62 -10.30 -12.06
N GLY A 82 3.11 -10.87 -10.96
CA GLY A 82 3.28 -12.32 -10.80
C GLY A 82 1.95 -13.07 -10.86
N LEU A 83 0.92 -12.49 -10.25
CA LEU A 83 -0.43 -13.05 -10.26
C LEU A 83 -1.08 -12.95 -11.65
N GLN A 84 -0.95 -11.80 -12.32
CA GLN A 84 -1.39 -11.64 -13.70
C GLN A 84 -0.69 -12.63 -14.63
N GLY A 85 0.62 -12.84 -14.49
CA GLY A 85 1.38 -13.84 -15.25
C GLY A 85 0.90 -15.27 -15.03
N TYR A 86 0.62 -15.65 -13.77
CA TYR A 86 0.07 -16.95 -13.41
C TYR A 86 -1.30 -17.20 -14.06
N TYR A 87 -2.20 -16.22 -13.99
CA TYR A 87 -3.54 -16.34 -14.58
C TYR A 87 -3.53 -16.21 -16.10
N SER A 88 -2.63 -15.41 -16.68
CA SER A 88 -2.55 -15.23 -18.14
C SER A 88 -2.16 -16.53 -18.86
N THR A 89 -1.32 -17.35 -18.23
CA THR A 89 -0.98 -18.69 -18.73
C THR A 89 -2.13 -19.69 -18.56
N SER A 90 -3.08 -19.42 -17.65
CA SER A 90 -4.31 -20.23 -17.49
C SER A 90 -5.49 -19.72 -18.33
N SER A 91 -5.56 -18.42 -18.65
CA SER A 91 -6.70 -17.81 -19.36
C SER A 91 -6.72 -18.07 -20.86
N THR A 92 -5.62 -18.53 -21.47
CA THR A 92 -5.67 -19.10 -22.83
C THR A 92 -6.57 -20.34 -22.89
N SER A 93 -6.84 -21.00 -21.75
CA SER A 93 -7.73 -22.16 -21.68
C SER A 93 -9.18 -21.86 -21.27
N ASN A 94 -9.54 -20.61 -20.95
CA ASN A 94 -10.92 -20.31 -20.48
C ASN A 94 -11.41 -18.87 -20.75
N MET A 95 -11.16 -18.32 -21.94
CA MET A 95 -11.96 -17.17 -22.42
C MET A 95 -13.31 -17.66 -22.95
N GLN A 96 -14.25 -17.91 -22.05
CA GLN A 96 -15.66 -17.69 -22.36
C GLN A 96 -15.96 -16.23 -22.02
N VAL A 97 -15.96 -15.38 -23.04
CA VAL A 97 -16.55 -14.04 -22.95
C VAL A 97 -18.05 -14.26 -22.79
N THR A 98 -18.57 -14.32 -21.56
CA THR A 98 -19.99 -14.10 -21.33
C THR A 98 -20.22 -12.59 -21.45
N PRO A 99 -20.98 -12.11 -22.46
CA PRO A 99 -21.36 -10.72 -22.50
C PRO A 99 -22.20 -10.44 -21.24
N MET A 100 -21.68 -9.61 -20.34
CA MET A 100 -22.49 -9.00 -19.30
C MET A 100 -23.43 -8.02 -20.00
N ASP A 101 -24.60 -8.52 -20.39
CA ASP A 101 -25.75 -7.68 -20.69
C ASP A 101 -26.16 -7.05 -19.35
N THR A 102 -25.59 -5.87 -19.08
CA THR A 102 -26.03 -5.07 -17.95
C THR A 102 -27.08 -4.14 -18.53
N ASP A 103 -28.32 -4.64 -18.54
CA ASP A 103 -29.52 -3.81 -18.57
C ASP A 103 -29.39 -2.81 -17.43
N ARG A 104 -28.80 -1.66 -17.75
CA ARG A 104 -28.68 -0.52 -16.85
C ARG A 104 -30.03 0.17 -16.94
N PRO A 105 -30.90 0.12 -15.91
CA PRO A 105 -32.05 1.00 -15.91
C PRO A 105 -31.49 2.43 -15.98
N GLU A 106 -31.91 3.14 -17.03
CA GLU A 106 -31.62 4.54 -17.26
C GLU A 106 -31.70 5.31 -15.94
N ILE A 107 -30.63 6.03 -15.59
CA ILE A 107 -30.68 6.98 -14.48
C ILE A 107 -31.66 8.06 -14.92
N VAL A 108 -32.92 7.93 -14.52
CA VAL A 108 -33.94 8.96 -14.73
C VAL A 108 -33.53 10.15 -13.88
N VAL A 109 -32.81 11.08 -14.52
CA VAL A 109 -32.51 12.39 -13.94
C VAL A 109 -33.84 13.10 -13.77
N HIS A 110 -34.41 13.04 -12.57
CA HIS A 110 -35.58 13.83 -12.22
C HIS A 110 -35.16 15.30 -12.14
N LYS A 111 -35.09 15.97 -13.30
CA LYS A 111 -35.03 17.42 -13.37
C LYS A 111 -36.40 17.92 -12.92
N THR A 112 -36.56 18.21 -11.63
CA THR A 112 -37.73 18.96 -11.16
C THR A 112 -37.76 20.30 -11.89
N PRO A 113 -38.82 20.59 -12.68
CA PRO A 113 -39.03 21.91 -13.23
C PRO A 113 -39.85 22.72 -12.22
N PHE A 114 -39.34 23.89 -11.84
CA PHE A 114 -40.04 24.98 -11.13
C PHE A 114 -40.45 24.79 -9.66
N ALA A 115 -39.74 25.49 -8.76
CA ALA A 115 -40.26 26.61 -7.97
C ALA A 115 -39.09 27.39 -7.35
#